data_AF-A0A849QMJ7-F1
#
_entry.id   AF-A0A849QMJ7-F1
#
_cell.length_a   1.000
_cell.length_b   1.000
_cell.length_c   1.000
_cell.angle_alpha   90.00
_cell.angle_beta   90.00
_cell.angle_gamma   90.00
#
_symmetry.space_group_name_H-M   'P 1'
#
loop_
_entity.id
_entity.type
_entity.pdbx_description
1 polymer ?
#
loop_
_entity_poly.entity_id
_entity_poly.type
_entity_poly.pdbx_seq_one_letter_code
_entity_poly.pdbx_strand_id
1 'polypeptide(L)' 'MPSIRKKTVGNTHYYYLEHSYRDGGKVHKKELYLGMTVPDDIEKVKQQLLSDDYQEK' A
#
# COMPACT_ATOMS: atom_id res chain seq x y z
N MET A 1 -4.94 -0.35 9.01
CA MET A 1 -3.56 0.11 8.75
C MET A 1 -3.07 -0.46 7.42
N PRO A 2 -2.09 0.17 6.76
CA PRO A 2 -1.50 -0.37 5.54
C PRO A 2 -0.59 -1.58 5.83
N SER A 3 -0.62 -2.56 4.94
CA SER A 3 0.10 -3.83 5.05
C SER A 3 1.03 -4.03 3.86
N ILE A 4 2.17 -4.70 4.06
CA ILE A 4 3.10 -5.01 2.97
C ILE A 4 2.68 -6.34 2.34
N ARG A 5 2.51 -6.34 1.02
CA ARG A 5 2.23 -7.52 0.21
C ARG A 5 3.42 -7.85 -0.66
N LYS A 6 3.90 -9.09 -0.58
CA LYS A 6 4.91 -9.64 -1.49
C LYS A 6 4.23 -10.38 -2.63
N LYS A 7 4.64 -10.08 -3.87
CA LYS A 7 4.21 -10.77 -5.09
C LYS A 7 5.44 -11.30 -5.82
N THR A 8 5.44 -12.57 -6.16
CA THR A 8 6.52 -13.16 -6.96
C THR A 8 6.04 -13.32 -8.40
N VAL A 9 6.81 -12.84 -9.37
CA VAL A 9 6.56 -13.03 -10.80
C VAL A 9 7.83 -13.60 -11.42
N GLY A 10 7.74 -14.85 -11.89
CA GLY A 10 8.93 -15.61 -12.29
C GLY A 10 9.89 -15.78 -11.11
N ASN A 11 11.13 -15.32 -11.28
CA ASN A 11 12.18 -15.37 -10.25
C ASN A 11 12.35 -14.04 -9.49
N THR A 12 11.46 -13.06 -9.73
CA THR A 12 11.56 -11.71 -9.15
C THR A 12 10.48 -11.49 -8.10
N HIS A 13 10.88 -10.86 -7.00
CA HIS A 13 9.97 -10.42 -5.95
C HIS A 13 9.63 -8.95 -6.11
N TYR A 14 8.37 -8.63 -5.88
CA TYR A 14 7.79 -7.30 -5.94
C TYR A 14 7.03 -7.04 -4.65
N TYR A 15 7.18 -5.83 -4.13
CA TYR A 15 6.57 -5.42 -2.88
C TYR A 15 5.54 -4.33 -3.17
N TYR A 16 4.42 -4.42 -2.46
CA TYR A 16 3.34 -3.47 -2.53
C TYR A 16 2.93 -3.09 -1.11
N LEU A 17 2.48 -1.87 -0.94
CA LEU A 17 1.79 -1.44 0.27
C LEU A 17 0.30 -1.40 -0.05
N GLU A 18 -0.49 -2.22 0.63
CA GLU A 18 -1.94 -2.27 0.45
C GLU A 18 -2.66 -1.67 1.66
N HIS A 19 -3.68 -0.87 1.40
CA HIS A 19 -4.61 -0.39 2.40
C HIS A 19 -6.03 -0.63 1.91
N SER A 20 -6.88 -1.20 2.78
CA SER A 20 -8.30 -1.33 2.51
C SER A 20 -9.09 -0.54 3.54
N TYR A 21 -10.02 0.27 3.06
CA TYR A 21 -10.92 1.08 3.88
C TYR A 21 -12.36 0.89 3.42
N ARG A 22 -13.30 1.22 4.30
CA ARG A 22 -14.74 1.18 4.00
C ARG A 22 -15.26 2.59 3.90
N ASP A 23 -15.91 2.90 2.79
CA ASP A 23 -16.61 4.16 2.57
C ASP A 23 -17.97 3.87 1.95
N GLY A 24 -19.04 4.48 2.48
CA GLY A 24 -20.40 4.32 1.94
C GLY A 24 -20.91 2.88 1.81
N GLY A 25 -20.41 1.95 2.64
CA GLY A 25 -20.75 0.52 2.57
C GLY A 25 -19.98 -0.28 1.50
N LYS A 26 -19.08 0.36 0.76
CA LYS A 26 -18.17 -0.29 -0.21
C LYS A 26 -16.78 -0.44 0.39
N VAL A 27 -16.09 -1.53 0.04
CA VAL A 27 -14.69 -1.73 0.40
C VAL A 27 -13.83 -1.19 -0.74
N HIS A 28 -13.03 -0.18 -0.44
CA HIS A 28 -12.04 0.37 -1.33
C HIS A 28 -10.68 -0.21 -0.98
N LYS A 29 -9.93 -0.58 -2.02
CA LYS A 29 -8.57 -1.09 -1.89
C LYS A 29 -7.62 -0.17 -2.66
N LYS A 30 -6.61 0.33 -1.97
CA LYS A 30 -5.52 1.16 -2.51
C LYS A 30 -4.23 0.34 -2.41
N GLU A 31 -3.50 0.26 -3.51
CA GLU A 31 -2.23 -0.46 -3.59
C GLU A 31 -1.16 0.48 -4.14
N LEU A 32 -0.02 0.59 -3.44
CA LEU A 32 1.15 1.35 -3.85
C LEU A 32 2.30 0.40 -4.15
N TYR A 33 2.95 0.55 -5.29
CA TYR A 33 4.11 -0.26 -5.64
C TYR A 33 5.37 0.24 -4.92
N LEU A 34 6.08 -0.65 -4.23
CA LEU A 34 7.28 -0.34 -3.44
C LEU A 34 8.58 -0.68 -4.18
N GLY A 35 8.53 -1.48 -5.25
CA GLY A 35 9.72 -1.95 -5.96
C GLY A 35 10.03 -3.43 -5.71
N MET A 36 11.27 -3.82 -6.01
CA MET A 36 11.78 -5.19 -5.82
C MET A 36 12.27 -5.46 -4.40
N THR A 37 12.35 -4.43 -3.57
CA THR A 37 12.71 -4.49 -2.15
C THR A 37 11.76 -3.60 -1.35
N VAL A 38 11.69 -3.83 -0.04
CA VAL A 38 10.98 -2.91 0.87
C VAL A 38 11.92 -1.74 1.16
N PRO A 39 11.51 -0.48 0.95
CA PRO A 39 12.32 0.68 1.32
C PRO A 39 12.48 0.78 2.84
N ASP A 40 13.61 1.31 3.30
CA ASP A 40 13.92 1.47 4.73
C ASP A 40 12.90 2.40 5.42
N ASP A 41 12.51 3.49 4.75
CA ASP A 41 11.50 4.46 5.21
C ASP A 41 10.04 3.99 5.06
N ILE A 42 9.76 2.68 5.19
CA ILE A 42 8.43 2.12 4.96
C ILE A 42 7.35 2.73 5.86
N GLU A 43 7.71 3.17 7.08
CA GLU A 43 6.78 3.84 7.99
C GLU A 43 6.32 5.19 7.43
N LYS A 44 7.22 5.96 6.82
CA LYS A 44 6.89 7.23 6.17
C LYS A 44 5.97 7.01 4.98
N VAL A 45 6.23 5.98 4.18
CA VAL A 45 5.38 5.59 3.04
C VAL A 45 3.98 5.18 3.52
N LYS A 46 3.87 4.47 4.64
CA LYS A 46 2.59 4.12 5.28
C LYS A 46 1.80 5.36 5.71
N GLN A 47 2.46 6.32 6.36
CA GLN A 47 1.83 7.57 6.78
C GLN A 47 1.34 8.39 5.58
N GLN A 48 2.13 8.42 4.51
CA GLN A 48 1.77 9.13 3.28
C GLN A 48 0.55 8.50 2.59
N LEU A 49 0.51 7.16 2.49
CA LEU A 49 -0.65 6.45 1.91
C LEU A 49 -1.94 6.73 2.68
N LEU A 50 -1.88 6.81 4.02
CA LEU A 50 -3.03 7.14 4.88
C LEU A 50 -3.45 8.60 4.78
N SER A 51 -2.49 9.51 4.60
CA SER A 51 -2.76 10.95 4.50
C SER A 51 -3.39 11.32 3.16
N ASP A 52 -2.95 10.68 2.08
CA ASP A 52 -3.50 10.84 0.74
C ASP A 52 -4.96 10.36 0.64
N ASP A 53 -5.29 9.26 1.34
CA ASP A 53 -6.66 8.75 1.47
C ASP A 53 -7.62 9.75 2.15
N TYR A 54 -7.08 10.62 3.01
CA TYR A 54 -7.84 11.66 3.70
C TYR A 54 -8.08 12.92 2.87
N GLN A 55 -7.38 13.09 1.74
CA GLN A 55 -7.45 14.29 0.89
C GLN A 55 -8.31 14.10 -0.38
N GLU A 56 -8.69 12.87 -0.72
CA GLU A 56 -9.67 12.60 -1.81
C GLU A 56 -11.14 12.67 -1.33
N LYS A 57 -11.42 13.38 -0.22
CA LYS A 57 -12.77 13.63 0.32
C LYS A 57 -13.33 14.99 -0.07
#